data_AF-A0A090WU08-F1
#
_entry.id   AF-A0A090WU08-F1
#
_cell.length_a   1.000
_cell.length_b   1.000
_cell.length_c   1.000
_cell.angle_alpha   90.00
_cell.angle_beta   90.00
_cell.angle_gamma   90.00
#
_symmetry.space_group_name_H-M   'P 1'
#
loop_
_entity.id
_entity.type
_entity.pdbx_description
1 polymer ?
#
loop_
_entity_poly.entity_id
_entity_poly.type
_entity_poly.pdbx_seq_one_letter_code
_entity_poly.pdbx_strand_id
1 'polypeptide(L)'
;MKHVESLSSDAFEGRRTGTKGAEKARKYIVNQFHALKVLPFTKNYEQKFSFYKKRQTFEGVNVLGWIKGSESPKKYIVISAHYDHEGIHMGEIYNAPMIMLLG
;
A
#
# COMPACT_ATOMS: atom_id res chain seq x y z
N MET A 1 10.50 -7.02 -11.87
CA MET A 1 11.34 -6.10 -11.06
C MET A 1 10.84 -4.64 -11.07
N LYS A 2 10.31 -4.11 -12.18
CA LYS A 2 9.86 -2.70 -12.32
C LYS A 2 9.04 -2.09 -11.16
N HIS A 3 8.09 -2.82 -10.56
CA HIS A 3 7.27 -2.28 -9.45
C HIS A 3 8.06 -2.11 -8.16
N VAL A 4 8.97 -3.05 -7.86
CA VAL A 4 9.82 -3.00 -6.68
C VAL A 4 10.74 -1.78 -6.79
N GLU A 5 11.43 -1.64 -7.92
CA GLU A 5 12.31 -0.50 -8.22
C GLU A 5 11.57 0.84 -8.17
N SER A 6 10.36 0.89 -8.75
CA SER A 6 9.54 2.11 -8.72
C SER A 6 9.21 2.49 -7.28
N LEU A 7 8.60 1.58 -6.53
CA LEU A 7 8.14 1.86 -5.16
C LEU A 7 9.30 2.11 -4.20
N SER A 8 10.45 1.47 -4.39
CA SER A 8 11.66 1.67 -3.59
C SER A 8 12.53 2.84 -4.05
N SER A 9 12.06 3.69 -4.95
CA SER A 9 12.82 4.86 -5.41
C SER A 9 12.59 6.08 -4.52
N ASP A 10 13.54 7.01 -4.56
CA ASP A 10 13.50 8.29 -3.84
C ASP A 10 12.26 9.13 -4.18
N ALA A 11 11.65 8.93 -5.35
CA ALA A 11 10.42 9.58 -5.76
C ALA A 11 9.25 9.35 -4.76
N PHE A 12 9.33 8.27 -3.99
CA PHE A 12 8.35 7.87 -2.98
C PHE A 12 8.78 8.20 -1.54
N GLU A 13 9.91 8.90 -1.35
CA GLU A 13 10.32 9.54 -0.08
C GLU A 13 10.26 8.59 1.13
N GLY A 14 10.61 7.31 0.93
CA GLY A 14 10.60 6.28 1.98
C GLY A 14 9.20 5.94 2.54
N ARG A 15 8.12 6.45 1.96
CA ARG A 15 6.72 6.00 2.15
C ARG A 15 6.24 5.95 3.60
N ARG A 16 6.72 6.85 4.46
CA ARG A 16 6.23 6.91 5.85
C ARG A 16 4.76 7.27 5.91
N THR A 17 4.02 6.57 6.75
CA THR A 17 2.59 6.82 6.98
C THR A 17 2.33 8.30 7.30
N GLY A 18 1.34 8.88 6.61
CA GLY A 18 0.99 10.30 6.72
C GLY A 18 1.83 11.26 5.86
N THR A 19 2.77 10.78 5.05
CA THR A 19 3.61 11.64 4.17
C THR A 19 3.14 11.67 2.70
N LYS A 20 3.66 12.62 1.92
CA LYS A 20 3.46 12.69 0.46
C LYS A 20 3.99 11.44 -0.25
N GLY A 21 5.11 10.89 0.20
CA GLY A 21 5.65 9.62 -0.29
C GLY A 21 4.66 8.46 -0.19
N ALA A 22 4.00 8.31 0.96
CA ALA A 22 2.96 7.31 1.17
C ALA A 22 1.74 7.55 0.27
N GLU A 23 1.33 8.81 0.07
CA GLU A 23 0.25 9.14 -0.88
C GLU A 23 0.60 8.77 -2.32
N LYS A 24 1.82 9.08 -2.79
CA LYS A 24 2.30 8.69 -4.12
C LYS A 24 2.28 7.17 -4.27
N ALA A 25 2.77 6.43 -3.27
CA ALA A 25 2.81 4.97 -3.28
C ALA A 25 1.40 4.37 -3.38
N ARG A 26 0.47 4.91 -2.58
CA ARG A 26 -0.94 4.51 -2.62
C ARG A 26 -1.57 4.74 -4.00
N LYS A 27 -1.39 5.93 -4.58
CA LYS A 27 -1.90 6.25 -5.92
C LYS A 27 -1.30 5.32 -6.98
N TYR A 28 0.00 5.03 -6.88
CA TYR A 28 0.65 4.07 -7.78
C TYR A 28 -0.01 2.69 -7.71
N ILE A 29 -0.21 2.14 -6.52
CA ILE A 29 -0.84 0.82 -6.33
C ILE A 29 -2.27 0.81 -6.88
N VAL A 30 -3.08 1.83 -6.55
CA VAL A 30 -4.46 1.96 -7.06
C VAL A 30 -4.47 2.03 -8.59
N ASN A 31 -3.55 2.76 -9.21
CA ASN A 31 -3.43 2.82 -10.66
C ASN A 31 -3.05 1.46 -11.27
N GLN A 32 -2.19 0.67 -10.62
CA GLN A 32 -1.90 -0.70 -11.07
C GLN A 32 -3.13 -1.59 -10.96
N PHE A 33 -3.91 -1.48 -9.88
CA PHE A 33 -5.16 -2.23 -9.73
C PHE A 33 -6.15 -1.93 -10.86
N HIS A 34 -6.32 -0.66 -11.21
CA HIS A 34 -7.13 -0.25 -12.36
C HIS A 34 -6.61 -0.84 -13.68
N ALA A 35 -5.30 -0.76 -13.94
CA ALA A 35 -4.70 -1.30 -15.16
C ALA A 35 -4.89 -2.83 -15.27
N LEU A 36 -4.87 -3.53 -14.15
CA LEU A 36 -5.07 -4.97 -14.05
C LEU A 36 -6.54 -5.39 -13.92
N LYS A 37 -7.49 -4.44 -13.98
CA LYS A 37 -8.93 -4.68 -13.82
C LYS A 37 -9.30 -5.37 -12.51
N VAL A 38 -8.51 -5.17 -11.45
CA VAL A 38 -8.87 -5.56 -10.09
C VAL A 38 -10.05 -4.71 -9.65
N LEU A 39 -11.04 -5.32 -8.99
CA LEU A 39 -12.21 -4.60 -8.50
C LEU A 39 -11.90 -3.97 -7.15
N PRO A 40 -12.47 -2.80 -6.82
CA PRO A 40 -12.33 -2.24 -5.48
C PRO A 40 -13.14 -3.06 -4.48
N PHE A 41 -12.54 -3.37 -3.33
CA PHE A 41 -13.24 -4.05 -2.23
C PHE A 41 -13.99 -3.06 -1.33
N THR A 42 -13.55 -1.81 -1.30
CA THR A 42 -14.26 -0.66 -0.70
C THR A 42 -14.78 0.28 -1.78
N LYS A 43 -15.31 1.45 -1.43
CA LYS A 43 -15.80 2.43 -2.42
C LYS A 43 -14.72 2.81 -3.46
N ASN A 44 -13.47 3.00 -3.03
CA ASN A 44 -12.37 3.54 -3.85
C ASN A 44 -11.04 2.81 -3.59
N TYR A 45 -11.05 1.50 -3.31
CA TYR A 45 -9.91 0.70 -2.80
C TYR A 45 -9.38 1.11 -1.42
N GLU A 46 -9.54 2.35 -1.00
CA GLU A 46 -8.99 2.85 0.26
C GLU A 46 -9.86 2.46 1.46
N GLN A 47 -9.21 2.00 2.52
CA GLN A 47 -9.79 1.83 3.85
C GLN A 47 -8.93 2.62 4.84
N LYS A 48 -9.48 3.72 5.35
CA LYS A 48 -8.81 4.58 6.35
C LYS A 48 -8.87 3.94 7.72
N PHE A 49 -7.83 4.12 8.51
CA PHE A 49 -7.76 3.73 9.91
C PHE A 49 -6.87 4.69 10.69
N SER A 50 -7.05 4.74 12.01
CA SER A 50 -6.21 5.52 12.90
C SER A 50 -5.57 4.64 13.96
N PHE A 51 -4.37 5.00 14.39
CA PHE A 51 -3.66 4.29 15.47
C PHE A 51 -2.85 5.26 16.32
N TYR A 52 -2.66 4.92 17.59
CA TYR A 52 -1.94 5.75 18.55
C TYR A 52 -0.54 5.17 18.82
N LYS A 53 0.51 5.99 18.64
CA LYS A 53 1.90 5.60 18.90
C LYS A 53 2.72 6.82 19.33
N LYS A 54 3.71 6.65 20.23
CA LYS A 54 4.60 7.75 20.68
C LYS A 54 3.84 9.05 21.08
N ARG A 55 2.71 8.90 21.77
CA ARG A 55 1.83 9.98 22.20
C ARG A 55 1.18 10.80 21.08
N GLN A 56 1.13 10.26 19.86
CA GLN A 56 0.54 10.88 18.69
C GLN A 56 -0.43 9.91 17.99
N THR A 57 -1.52 10.44 17.44
CA THR A 57 -2.42 9.70 16.55
C THR A 57 -1.91 9.80 15.11
N PHE A 58 -1.88 8.67 14.42
CA PHE A 58 -1.51 8.55 13.03
C PHE A 58 -2.69 8.07 12.21
N GLU A 59 -2.85 8.63 11.02
CA GLU A 59 -3.84 8.22 10.03
C GLU A 59 -3.15 7.35 8.97
N GLY A 60 -3.62 6.11 8.84
CA GLY A 60 -3.18 5.14 7.85
C GLY A 60 -4.25 4.84 6.82
N VAL A 61 -3.83 4.26 5.69
CA VAL A 61 -4.76 3.85 4.62
C VAL A 61 -4.35 2.47 4.11
N ASN A 62 -5.22 1.49 4.25
CA ASN A 62 -5.09 0.21 3.53
C ASN A 62 -5.61 0.36 2.10
N VAL A 63 -5.05 -0.40 1.17
CA VAL A 63 -5.54 -0.51 -0.21
C VAL A 63 -6.04 -1.93 -0.43
N LEU A 64 -7.33 -2.07 -0.72
CA LEU A 64 -8.02 -3.35 -0.81
C LEU A 64 -8.66 -3.51 -2.19
N GLY A 65 -8.20 -4.50 -2.93
CA GLY A 65 -8.76 -4.93 -4.20
C GLY A 65 -9.07 -6.42 -4.18
N TRP A 66 -9.96 -6.87 -5.06
CA TRP A 66 -10.31 -8.28 -5.17
C TRP A 66 -10.57 -8.68 -6.61
N ILE A 67 -10.39 -9.97 -6.87
CA ILE A 67 -10.72 -10.63 -8.13
C ILE A 67 -11.76 -11.70 -7.79
N LYS A 68 -12.90 -11.68 -8.50
CA LYS A 68 -13.96 -12.66 -8.28
C LYS A 68 -13.48 -14.04 -8.76
N GLY A 69 -13.51 -15.02 -7.86
CA GLY A 69 -13.18 -16.41 -8.21
C GLY A 69 -14.16 -16.99 -9.24
N SER A 70 -13.65 -17.77 -10.18
CA SER A 70 -14.42 -18.42 -11.24
C SER A 70 -15.21 -19.63 -10.73
N GLU A 71 -14.61 -20.46 -9.88
CA GLU A 71 -15.19 -21.74 -9.42
C GLU A 71 -15.92 -21.64 -8.08
N SER A 72 -15.36 -20.89 -7.13
CA SER A 72 -15.91 -20.78 -5.77
C SER A 72 -16.04 -19.30 -5.36
N PRO A 73 -17.04 -18.56 -5.88
CA PRO A 73 -17.14 -17.10 -5.71
C PRO A 73 -17.43 -16.64 -4.28
N LYS A 74 -17.69 -17.57 -3.34
CA LYS A 74 -17.91 -17.28 -1.90
C LYS A 74 -16.69 -17.59 -1.03
N LYS A 75 -15.63 -18.17 -1.58
CA LYS A 75 -14.37 -18.43 -0.88
C LYS A 75 -13.36 -17.35 -1.24
N TYR A 76 -12.59 -16.91 -0.26
CA TYR A 76 -11.59 -15.85 -0.43
C TYR A 76 -10.22 -16.39 -0.07
N ILE A 77 -9.23 -16.03 -0.89
CA ILE A 77 -7.81 -16.13 -0.56
C ILE A 77 -7.34 -14.69 -0.34
N VAL A 78 -6.67 -14.44 0.78
CA VAL A 78 -6.22 -13.08 1.14
C VAL A 78 -4.71 -13.03 1.00
N ILE A 79 -4.24 -12.16 0.11
CA ILE A 79 -2.82 -11.87 -0.09
C ILE A 79 -2.59 -10.45 0.41
N SER A 80 -1.62 -10.26 1.31
CA SER A 80 -1.38 -8.96 1.94
C SER A 80 0.08 -8.54 1.90
N ALA A 81 0.32 -7.23 1.90
CA ALA A 81 1.63 -6.61 1.99
C ALA A 81 1.57 -5.28 2.72
N HIS A 82 2.69 -4.88 3.32
CA HIS A 82 2.87 -3.50 3.77
C HIS A 82 3.59 -2.70 2.67
N TYR A 83 3.09 -1.49 2.37
CA TYR A 83 3.71 -0.59 1.39
C TYR A 83 4.38 0.62 2.04
N ASP A 84 4.11 0.89 3.31
CA ASP A 84 4.74 1.94 4.10
C ASP A 84 6.14 1.53 4.58
N HIS A 85 7.00 2.53 4.84
CA HIS A 85 8.35 2.35 5.37
C HIS A 85 8.77 3.54 6.25
N GLU A 86 10.03 3.60 6.67
CA GLU A 86 10.59 4.54 7.65
C GLU A 86 10.55 6.02 7.23
N GLY A 87 10.51 6.33 5.93
CA GLY A 87 10.50 7.70 5.42
C GLY A 87 11.88 8.34 5.39
N ILE A 88 11.94 9.63 5.74
CA ILE A 88 13.18 10.42 5.77
C ILE A 88 13.64 10.56 7.22
N HIS A 89 14.88 10.17 7.51
CA HIS A 89 15.54 10.42 8.80
C HIS A 89 16.84 11.18 8.58
N MET A 90 17.04 12.29 9.29
CA MET A 90 18.23 13.16 9.18
C MET A 90 18.60 13.58 7.75
N GLY A 91 17.62 13.69 6.85
CA GLY A 91 17.83 14.06 5.44
C GLY A 91 18.06 12.88 4.49
N GLU A 92 18.24 11.66 5.02
CA GLU A 92 18.39 10.45 4.21
C GLU A 92 17.05 9.73 4.02
N ILE A 93 16.82 9.23 2.80
CA ILE A 93 15.60 8.51 2.43
C ILE A 93 15.81 7.01 2.69
N TYR A 94 14.95 6.41 3.51
CA TYR A 94 14.99 4.98 3.80
C TYR A 94 14.00 4.26 2.89
N ASN A 95 14.53 3.64 1.84
CA ASN A 95 13.78 2.84 0.90
C ASN A 95 13.79 1.34 1.28
N ALA A 96 12.66 0.65 1.16
CA ALA A 96 12.58 -0.80 1.22
C ALA A 96 11.65 -1.37 0.14
N PRO A 97 11.83 -2.65 -0.26
CA PRO A 97 10.85 -3.35 -1.09
C PRO A 97 9.53 -3.59 -0.33
N MET A 98 8.43 -3.68 -1.08
CA MET A 98 7.11 -4.09 -0.56
C MET A 98 7.09 -5.61 -0.37
N ILE A 99 6.83 -6.09 0.85
CA ILE A 99 6.79 -7.52 1.16
C ILE A 99 5.35 -8.01 1.16
N MET A 100 5.01 -8.92 0.23
CA MET A 100 3.76 -9.70 0.27
C MET A 100 3.95 -10.96 1.12
N LEU A 101 3.19 -11.09 2.20
CA LEU A 101 3.03 -12.33 2.94
C LEU A 101 1.78 -13.05 2.43
N LEU A 102 1.99 -14.28 1.93
CA LEU A 102 0.94 -15.21 1.51
C LEU A 102 0.52 -16.06 2.72
N GLY A 103 -0.79 -16.22 2.93
CA GLY A 103 -1.40 -17.14 3.90
C GLY A 103 -2.64 -17.80 3.31
#